data_AF-A0A5C3QYD5-F1
#
_entry.id   AF-A0A5C3QYD5-F1
#
_cell.length_a   1.000
_cell.length_b   1.000
_cell.length_c   1.000
_cell.angle_alpha   90.00
_cell.angle_beta   90.00
_cell.angle_gamma   90.00
#
_symmetry.space_group_name_H-M   'P 1'
#
loop_
_entity.id
_entity.type
_entity.pdbx_description
1 polymer ?
#
loop_
_entity_poly.entity_id
_entity_poly.type
_entity_poly.pdbx_seq_one_letter_code
_entity_poly.pdbx_strand_id
1 'polypeptide(L)'
;MWHKYPNPSSSHVTSVDVLDRTFDPKSGLVRTERIIGCKQNAPAWVIKLFGGSEQAFVREISFIDAANQTASITSMNLSLAQVATCYEQIQYSPASHDRTTFTQSAEIQARTSWRSVANGLENWLYARFQQNAQLGKAGFTDVLKRLWDERQLQLAGSSA
;
A
#
# COMPACT_ATOMS: atom_id res chain seq x y z
N MET A 1 -2.60 1.16 10.40
CA MET A 1 -1.82 0.95 9.16
C MET A 1 -0.96 -0.32 9.25
N TRP A 2 -0.06 -0.48 10.23
CA TRP A 2 0.85 -1.63 10.25
C TRP A 2 0.16 -3.00 10.32
N HIS A 3 -1.05 -3.07 10.91
CA HIS A 3 -1.91 -4.26 10.94
C HIS A 3 -2.83 -4.43 9.71
N LYS A 4 -2.63 -3.67 8.62
CA LYS A 4 -3.48 -3.76 7.42
C LYS A 4 -3.50 -5.17 6.83
N TYR A 5 -2.41 -5.92 6.98
CA TYR A 5 -2.29 -7.28 6.47
C TYR A 5 -2.07 -8.28 7.62
N PRO A 6 -2.60 -9.51 7.49
CA PRO A 6 -3.48 -9.99 6.41
C PRO A 6 -4.89 -9.40 6.49
N ASN A 7 -5.60 -9.32 5.35
CA ASN A 7 -7.04 -9.03 5.29
C ASN A 7 -7.71 -9.75 4.09
N PRO A 8 -9.02 -10.07 4.16
CA PRO A 8 -9.71 -10.83 3.10
C PRO A 8 -9.69 -10.15 1.73
N SER A 9 -9.75 -8.82 1.69
CA SER A 9 -9.76 -8.04 0.44
C SER A 9 -8.41 -8.02 -0.28
N SER A 10 -7.33 -8.42 0.40
CA SER A 10 -5.95 -8.39 -0.13
C SER A 10 -5.27 -9.75 -0.05
N SER A 11 -5.99 -10.82 -0.40
CA SER A 11 -5.48 -12.21 -0.38
C SER A 11 -4.26 -12.46 -1.26
N HIS A 12 -3.99 -11.56 -2.22
CA HIS A 12 -2.80 -11.59 -3.06
C HIS A 12 -1.51 -11.21 -2.33
N VAL A 13 -1.59 -10.56 -1.18
CA VAL A 13 -0.40 -10.21 -0.37
C VAL A 13 0.05 -11.46 0.38
N THR A 14 1.26 -11.92 0.10
CA THR A 14 1.83 -13.14 0.66
C THR A 14 2.80 -12.88 1.81
N SER A 15 3.49 -11.74 1.82
CA SER A 15 4.40 -11.37 2.90
C SER A 15 4.48 -9.85 3.09
N VAL A 16 4.83 -9.43 4.30
CA VAL A 16 5.11 -8.03 4.65
C VAL A 16 6.26 -8.04 5.64
N ASP A 17 7.41 -7.50 5.22
CA ASP A 17 8.63 -7.51 6.02
C ASP A 17 9.10 -6.07 6.25
N VAL A 18 9.46 -5.73 7.48
CA VAL A 18 10.02 -4.41 7.82
C VAL A 18 11.53 -4.46 7.54
N LEU A 19 11.97 -3.62 6.60
CA LEU A 19 13.39 -3.50 6.25
C LEU A 19 14.12 -2.53 7.19
N ASP A 20 13.48 -1.41 7.51
CA ASP A 20 14.02 -0.39 8.38
C ASP A 20 12.89 0.33 9.12
N ARG A 21 13.15 0.74 10.36
CA ARG A 21 12.26 1.62 11.11
C ARG A 21 13.07 2.54 12.01
N THR A 22 12.89 3.84 11.81
CA THR A 22 13.60 4.87 12.55
C THR A 22 12.63 5.87 13.15
N PHE A 23 12.99 6.40 14.30
CA PHE A 23 12.31 7.52 14.95
C PHE A 23 13.29 8.68 14.99
N ASP A 24 12.87 9.85 14.51
CA ASP A 24 13.63 11.08 14.63
C ASP A 24 13.15 11.86 15.87
N PRO A 25 13.96 11.98 16.93
CA PRO A 25 13.57 12.71 18.14
C PRO A 25 13.37 14.22 17.92
N LYS A 26 13.94 14.80 16.85
CA LYS A 26 13.80 16.24 16.59
C LYS A 26 12.47 16.58 15.96
N SER A 27 12.07 15.83 14.92
CA SER A 27 10.80 16.03 14.24
C SER A 27 9.64 15.24 14.84
N GLY A 28 9.92 14.20 15.63
CA GLY A 28 8.91 13.26 16.14
C GLY A 28 8.40 12.28 15.08
N LEU A 29 9.02 12.25 13.89
CA LEU A 29 8.59 11.41 12.78
C LEU A 29 9.06 9.96 12.96
N VAL A 30 8.14 9.03 12.73
CA VAL A 30 8.47 7.60 12.59
C VAL A 30 8.48 7.26 11.11
N ARG A 31 9.65 6.91 10.58
CA ARG A 31 9.81 6.34 9.25
C ARG A 31 9.79 4.82 9.34
N THR A 32 9.00 4.16 8.51
CA THR A 32 9.04 2.70 8.34
C THR A 32 9.15 2.36 6.88
N GLU A 33 10.15 1.56 6.53
CA GLU A 33 10.33 0.98 5.21
C GLU A 33 10.00 -0.52 5.23
N ARG A 34 9.18 -0.96 4.29
CA ARG A 34 8.73 -2.34 4.17
C ARG A 34 8.91 -2.84 2.74
N ILE A 35 9.08 -4.15 2.63
CA ILE A 35 8.87 -4.88 1.38
C ILE A 35 7.60 -5.71 1.51
N ILE A 36 6.78 -5.67 0.47
CA ILE A 36 5.51 -6.38 0.39
C ILE A 36 5.63 -7.37 -0.76
N GLY A 37 5.52 -8.66 -0.44
CA GLY A 37 5.45 -9.74 -1.41
C GLY A 37 4.00 -9.98 -1.82
N CYS A 38 3.75 -10.03 -3.12
CA CYS A 38 2.44 -10.30 -3.70
C CYS A 38 2.52 -11.47 -4.68
N LYS A 39 1.48 -12.30 -4.74
CA LYS A 39 1.23 -13.23 -5.86
C LYS A 39 0.07 -12.70 -6.67
N GLN A 40 0.35 -12.24 -7.88
CA GLN A 40 -0.67 -11.77 -8.80
C GLN A 40 -0.33 -12.23 -10.21
N ASN A 41 -1.34 -12.74 -10.91
CA ASN A 41 -1.21 -13.21 -12.28
C ASN A 41 -0.88 -12.01 -13.19
N ALA A 42 0.41 -11.83 -13.50
CA ALA A 42 0.82 -10.92 -14.56
C ALA A 42 0.30 -11.45 -15.91
N PRO A 43 -0.10 -10.59 -16.86
CA PRO A 43 -0.55 -11.04 -18.16
C PRO A 43 0.53 -11.88 -18.84
N ALA A 44 0.15 -12.99 -19.48
CA ALA A 44 1.11 -13.92 -20.08
C ALA A 44 2.06 -13.24 -21.08
N TRP A 45 1.59 -12.21 -21.79
CA TRP A 45 2.42 -11.43 -22.70
C TRP A 45 3.50 -10.60 -21.98
N VAL A 46 3.22 -10.10 -20.77
CA VAL A 46 4.20 -9.36 -19.94
C VAL A 46 5.30 -10.30 -19.48
N ILE A 47 4.92 -11.46 -18.94
CA ILE A 47 5.87 -12.50 -18.50
C ILE A 47 6.74 -12.94 -19.68
N LYS A 48 6.14 -13.15 -20.86
CA LYS A 48 6.85 -13.60 -22.06
C LYS A 48 7.83 -12.56 -22.62
N LEU A 49 7.50 -11.27 -22.55
CA LEU A 49 8.34 -10.20 -23.12
C LEU A 49 9.46 -9.74 -22.17
N PHE A 50 9.18 -9.67 -20.87
CA PHE A 50 10.08 -9.02 -19.92
C PHE A 50 10.77 -9.99 -18.95
N GLY A 51 10.41 -11.27 -19.02
CA GLY A 51 10.72 -12.21 -17.96
C GLY A 51 9.96 -11.85 -16.69
N GLY A 52 9.65 -12.85 -15.87
CA GLY A 52 8.93 -12.60 -14.63
C GLY A 52 8.46 -13.87 -13.97
N SER A 53 8.10 -13.73 -12.71
CA SER A 53 7.39 -14.77 -11.95
C SER A 53 6.04 -14.20 -11.53
N GLU A 54 5.11 -15.08 -11.13
CA GLU A 54 3.84 -14.67 -10.52
C GLU A 54 4.04 -13.93 -9.18
N GLN A 55 5.26 -14.00 -8.63
CA GLN A 55 5.68 -13.25 -7.45
C GLN A 55 6.13 -11.84 -7.87
N ALA A 56 5.51 -10.83 -7.26
CA ALA A 56 5.87 -9.43 -7.40
C ALA A 56 6.22 -8.84 -6.04
N PHE A 57 7.12 -7.86 -6.03
CA PHE A 57 7.51 -7.12 -4.84
C PHE A 57 7.20 -5.64 -4.97
N VAL A 58 6.72 -5.06 -3.88
CA VAL A 58 6.44 -3.63 -3.74
C VAL A 58 7.26 -3.10 -2.56
N ARG A 59 7.92 -1.97 -2.76
CA ARG A 59 8.55 -1.22 -1.68
C ARG A 59 7.56 -0.20 -1.16
N GLU A 60 7.37 -0.17 0.15
CA GLU A 60 6.50 0.79 0.82
C GLU A 60 7.34 1.59 1.84
N ILE A 61 7.24 2.91 1.80
CA ILE A 61 7.75 3.78 2.87
C ILE A 61 6.56 4.50 3.49
N SER A 62 6.52 4.55 4.81
CA SER A 62 5.55 5.35 5.55
C SER A 62 6.24 6.32 6.50
N PHE A 63 5.62 7.46 6.68
CA PHE A 63 5.97 8.44 7.71
C PHE A 63 4.74 8.69 8.58
N ILE A 64 4.91 8.58 9.90
CA ILE A 64 3.89 8.90 10.90
C ILE A 64 4.36 10.12 11.68
N ASP A 65 3.54 11.17 11.69
CA ASP A 65 3.73 12.38 12.47
C ASP A 65 2.68 12.42 13.57
N ALA A 66 3.09 12.13 14.80
CA ALA A 66 2.18 12.13 15.94
C ALA A 66 1.74 13.54 16.35
N ALA A 67 2.59 14.56 16.13
CA ALA A 67 2.31 15.94 16.51
C ALA A 67 1.24 16.55 15.59
N ASN A 68 1.35 16.32 14.28
CA ASN A 68 0.38 16.79 13.29
C ASN A 68 -0.75 15.78 13.02
N GLN A 69 -0.70 14.60 13.65
CA GLN A 69 -1.66 13.50 13.45
C GLN A 69 -1.80 13.09 11.97
N THR A 70 -0.69 13.14 11.21
CA THR A 70 -0.67 12.78 9.80
C THR A 70 0.08 11.49 9.56
N ALA A 71 -0.32 10.79 8.51
CA ALA A 71 0.43 9.64 8.00
C ALA A 71 0.54 9.75 6.48
N SER A 72 1.74 9.59 5.95
CA SER A 72 1.98 9.48 4.51
C SER A 72 2.55 8.11 4.18
N ILE A 73 2.15 7.58 3.03
CA ILE A 73 2.64 6.30 2.50
C ILE A 73 3.00 6.51 1.06
N THR A 74 4.13 5.97 0.65
CA THR A 74 4.50 5.85 -0.75
C THR A 74 4.81 4.39 -1.06
N SER A 75 4.25 3.90 -2.16
CA SER A 75 4.42 2.51 -2.60
C SER A 75 4.91 2.50 -4.04
N MET A 76 5.88 1.65 -4.36
CA MET A 76 6.40 1.49 -5.72
C MET A 76 6.69 0.03 -6.02
N ASN A 77 6.29 -0.46 -7.18
CA ASN A 77 6.68 -1.81 -7.62
C ASN A 77 8.21 -1.88 -7.80
N LEU A 78 8.81 -2.95 -7.30
CA LEU A 78 10.20 -3.31 -7.56
C LEU A 78 10.29 -4.28 -8.76
N SER A 79 9.36 -5.23 -8.81
CA SER A 79 9.23 -6.14 -9.95
C SER A 79 8.76 -5.37 -11.18
N LEU A 80 9.42 -5.61 -12.33
CA LEU A 80 9.16 -4.95 -13.62
C LEU A 80 9.40 -3.42 -13.62
N ALA A 81 10.00 -2.85 -12.58
CA ALA A 81 10.26 -1.41 -12.47
C ALA A 81 11.14 -0.84 -13.59
N GLN A 82 11.98 -1.68 -14.20
CA GLN A 82 12.78 -1.33 -15.37
C GLN A 82 11.94 -1.05 -16.62
N VAL A 83 10.72 -1.60 -16.67
CA VAL A 83 9.81 -1.51 -17.82
C VAL A 83 8.67 -0.54 -17.54
N ALA A 84 8.07 -0.63 -16.36
CA ALA A 84 7.01 0.28 -15.96
C ALA A 84 6.95 0.41 -14.44
N THR A 85 6.63 1.62 -13.99
CA THR A 85 6.54 1.96 -12.57
C THR A 85 5.14 2.45 -12.25
N CYS A 86 4.57 1.94 -11.17
CA CYS A 86 3.37 2.43 -10.52
C CYS A 86 3.80 2.98 -9.16
N TYR A 87 3.82 4.31 -9.04
CA TYR A 87 4.13 5.01 -7.82
C TYR A 87 2.83 5.49 -7.19
N GLU A 88 2.44 4.88 -6.08
CA GLU A 88 1.25 5.24 -5.31
C GLU A 88 1.63 6.13 -4.14
N GLN A 89 0.83 7.16 -3.87
CA GLN A 89 0.95 8.00 -2.70
C GLN A 89 -0.39 8.04 -1.96
N ILE A 90 -0.33 7.84 -0.65
CA ILE A 90 -1.47 7.91 0.26
C ILE A 90 -1.18 8.94 1.35
N GLN A 91 -2.18 9.73 1.69
CA GLN A 91 -2.13 10.67 2.80
C GLN A 91 -3.36 10.52 3.69
N TYR A 92 -3.11 10.46 4.99
CA TYR A 92 -4.10 10.54 6.05
C TYR A 92 -3.87 11.83 6.83
N SER A 93 -4.94 12.60 7.04
CA SER A 93 -4.92 13.80 7.87
C SER A 93 -6.21 13.95 8.66
N PRO A 94 -6.21 14.67 9.79
CA PRO A 94 -7.43 14.97 10.51
C PRO A 94 -8.40 15.76 9.62
N ALA A 95 -9.68 15.36 9.63
CA ALA A 95 -10.77 16.12 9.01
C ALA A 95 -11.62 16.82 10.08
N SER A 96 -11.84 16.12 11.20
CA SER A 96 -12.50 16.58 12.42
C SER A 96 -11.97 15.73 13.60
N HIS A 97 -12.47 15.97 14.81
CA HIS A 97 -12.07 15.22 16.00
C HIS A 97 -12.27 13.69 15.87
N ASP A 98 -13.24 13.27 15.06
CA ASP A 98 -13.69 11.88 14.90
C ASP A 98 -13.52 11.33 13.48
N ARG A 99 -12.94 12.11 12.54
CA ARG A 99 -12.80 11.71 11.14
C ARG A 99 -11.41 11.99 10.60
N THR A 100 -10.97 11.08 9.73
CA THR A 100 -9.71 11.18 9.00
C THR A 100 -10.01 11.33 7.51
N THR A 101 -9.42 12.34 6.88
CA THR A 101 -9.38 12.47 5.42
C THR A 101 -8.38 11.46 4.88
N PHE A 102 -8.78 10.73 3.84
CA PHE A 102 -7.93 9.80 3.11
C PHE A 102 -7.85 10.22 1.65
N THR A 103 -6.63 10.48 1.19
CA THR A 103 -6.33 10.80 -0.20
C THR A 103 -5.37 9.77 -0.75
N GLN A 104 -5.64 9.28 -1.96
CA GLN A 104 -4.80 8.32 -2.66
C GLN A 104 -4.66 8.74 -4.12
N SER A 105 -3.43 8.74 -4.62
CA SER A 105 -3.09 8.98 -6.02
C SER A 105 -2.07 7.93 -6.50
N ALA A 106 -2.01 7.72 -7.80
CA ALA A 106 -0.92 6.97 -8.41
C ALA A 106 -0.45 7.60 -9.71
N GLU A 107 0.85 7.50 -9.93
CA GLU A 107 1.52 7.86 -11.16
C GLU A 107 2.04 6.58 -11.82
N ILE A 108 1.68 6.39 -13.08
CA ILE A 108 2.10 5.23 -13.87
C ILE A 108 2.99 5.74 -15.01
N GLN A 109 4.16 5.14 -15.15
CA GLN A 109 5.10 5.46 -16.22
C GLN A 109 5.57 4.17 -16.90
N ALA A 110 5.39 4.04 -18.20
CA ALA A 110 6.05 3.00 -19.00
C ALA A 110 7.33 3.52 -19.66
N ARG A 111 8.40 2.73 -19.58
CA ARG A 111 9.75 3.03 -20.08
C ARG A 111 10.11 2.09 -21.22
N THR A 112 9.29 2.07 -22.26
CA THR A 112 9.54 1.27 -23.48
C THR A 112 9.35 2.09 -24.74
N SER A 113 10.21 1.87 -25.73
CA SER A 113 10.13 2.51 -27.05
C SER A 113 8.99 1.95 -27.91
N TRP A 114 8.42 0.79 -27.55
CA TRP A 114 7.31 0.19 -28.28
C TRP A 114 5.97 0.72 -27.77
N ARG A 115 5.40 1.68 -28.49
CA ARG A 115 4.18 2.41 -28.09
C ARG A 115 3.00 1.50 -27.75
N SER A 116 2.77 0.43 -28.50
CA SER A 116 1.69 -0.53 -28.23
C SER A 116 1.91 -1.32 -26.93
N VAL A 117 3.17 -1.63 -26.61
CA VAL A 117 3.55 -2.32 -25.37
C VAL A 117 3.45 -1.38 -24.18
N ALA A 118 3.87 -0.11 -24.34
CA ALA A 118 3.69 0.94 -23.34
C ALA A 118 2.22 1.09 -22.97
N ASN A 119 1.34 1.31 -23.95
CA ASN A 119 -0.10 1.45 -23.73
C ASN A 119 -0.71 0.22 -23.05
N GLY A 120 -0.30 -0.99 -23.44
CA GLY A 120 -0.76 -2.23 -22.81
C GLY A 120 -0.34 -2.35 -21.34
N LEU A 121 0.89 -1.98 -21.02
CA LEU A 121 1.41 -1.99 -19.64
C LEU A 121 0.73 -0.94 -18.78
N GLU A 122 0.58 0.28 -19.28
CA GLU A 122 -0.07 1.38 -18.57
C GLU A 122 -1.52 1.04 -18.26
N ASN A 123 -2.28 0.55 -19.25
CA ASN A 123 -3.66 0.11 -19.04
C ASN A 123 -3.76 -1.02 -18.02
N TRP A 124 -2.83 -1.98 -18.06
CA TRP A 124 -2.79 -3.07 -17.09
C TRP A 124 -2.50 -2.56 -15.67
N LEU A 125 -1.45 -1.75 -15.49
CA LEU A 125 -1.11 -1.15 -14.19
C LEU A 125 -2.24 -0.27 -13.66
N TYR A 126 -2.89 0.49 -14.52
CA TYR A 126 -4.03 1.34 -14.16
C TYR A 126 -5.22 0.50 -13.67
N ALA A 127 -5.62 -0.52 -14.43
CA ALA A 127 -6.70 -1.41 -14.03
C ALA A 127 -6.39 -2.12 -12.70
N ARG A 128 -5.13 -2.53 -12.50
CA ARG A 128 -4.66 -3.12 -11.25
C ARG A 128 -4.72 -2.14 -10.09
N PHE A 129 -4.21 -0.92 -10.28
CA PHE A 129 -4.26 0.13 -9.27
C PHE A 129 -5.70 0.42 -8.85
N GLN A 130 -6.61 0.59 -9.82
CA GLN A 130 -8.03 0.87 -9.53
C GLN A 130 -8.67 -0.24 -8.69
N GLN A 131 -8.42 -1.51 -9.05
CA GLN A 131 -8.92 -2.66 -8.29
C GLN A 131 -8.32 -2.71 -6.88
N ASN A 132 -7.00 -2.54 -6.76
CA ASN A 132 -6.27 -2.60 -5.50
C ASN A 132 -6.65 -1.44 -4.56
N ALA A 133 -6.94 -0.25 -5.08
CA ALA A 133 -7.36 0.91 -4.32
C ALA A 133 -8.69 0.67 -3.59
N GLN A 134 -9.68 0.14 -4.32
CA GLN A 134 -11.01 -0.15 -3.76
C GLN A 134 -10.93 -1.24 -2.69
N LEU A 135 -10.26 -2.36 -3.01
CA LEU A 135 -10.06 -3.46 -2.08
C LEU A 135 -9.22 -3.05 -0.87
N GLY A 136 -8.18 -2.25 -1.09
CA GLY A 136 -7.30 -1.76 -0.05
C GLY A 136 -8.02 -0.86 0.95
N LYS A 137 -8.91 0.03 0.47
CA LYS A 137 -9.75 0.87 1.34
C LYS A 137 -10.75 0.04 2.15
N ALA A 138 -11.46 -0.90 1.51
CA ALA A 138 -12.41 -1.78 2.17
C ALA A 138 -11.73 -2.62 3.26
N GLY A 139 -10.68 -3.37 2.91
CA GLY A 139 -9.95 -4.22 3.85
C GLY A 139 -9.31 -3.43 4.99
N PHE A 140 -8.84 -2.20 4.73
CA PHE A 140 -8.32 -1.35 5.81
C PHE A 140 -9.43 -0.88 6.76
N THR A 141 -10.62 -0.58 6.23
CA THR A 141 -11.79 -0.17 7.04
C THR A 141 -12.23 -1.31 7.96
N ASP A 142 -12.25 -2.55 7.47
CA ASP A 142 -12.58 -3.73 8.28
C ASP A 142 -11.57 -3.96 9.41
N VAL A 143 -10.27 -3.79 9.12
CA VAL A 143 -9.22 -3.87 10.15
C VAL A 143 -9.40 -2.79 11.20
N LEU A 144 -9.71 -1.55 10.81
CA LEU A 144 -9.94 -0.46 11.75
C LEU A 144 -11.15 -0.73 12.65
N LYS A 145 -12.25 -1.22 12.07
CA LYS A 145 -13.46 -1.58 12.83
C LYS A 145 -13.13 -2.65 13.88
N ARG A 146 -12.44 -3.72 13.48
CA ARG A 146 -12.02 -4.78 14.40
C ARG A 146 -11.16 -4.26 15.55
N LEU A 147 -10.16 -3.43 15.25
CA LEU A 147 -9.29 -2.83 16.27
C LEU A 147 -10.06 -1.90 17.22
N TRP A 148 -11.06 -1.19 16.71
CA TRP A 148 -11.94 -0.36 17.53
C TRP A 148 -12.77 -1.20 18.50
N ASP A 149 -13.43 -2.25 17.99
CA ASP A 149 -14.27 -3.15 18.79
C ASP A 149 -13.45 -3.87 19.88
N GLU A 150 -12.25 -4.37 19.54
CA GLU A 150 -11.30 -4.99 20.49
C GLU A 150 -10.93 -4.03 21.63
N ARG A 151 -10.67 -2.75 21.31
CA ARG A 151 -10.37 -1.72 22.31
C ARG A 151 -11.55 -1.46 23.25
N GLN A 152 -12.78 -1.40 22.72
CA GLN A 152 -13.97 -1.16 23.55
C GLN A 152 -14.21 -2.32 24.53
N LEU A 153 -14.02 -3.56 24.07
CA LEU A 153 -14.14 -4.74 24.93
C LEU A 153 -13.09 -4.74 26.06
N GLN A 154 -11.85 -4.37 25.76
CA GLN A 154 -10.80 -4.25 26.78
C GLN A 154 -11.16 -3.20 27.83
N LEU A 155 -11.64 -2.03 27.41
CA LEU A 155 -12.05 -0.97 28.34
C LEU A 155 -13.20 -1.42 29.24
N ALA A 156 -14.20 -2.10 28.69
CA ALA A 156 -15.34 -2.62 29.46
C ALA A 156 -14.94 -3.71 30.47
N GLY A 157 -13.99 -4.58 30.11
CA GLY A 157 -13.47 -5.62 31.01
C GLY A 157 -12.48 -5.11 32.07
N SER A 158 -11.88 -3.95 31.86
CA SER A 158 -10.96 -3.31 32.84
C SER A 158 -11.70 -2.52 33.93
N SER A 159 -12.98 -2.24 33.71
CA SER A 159 -13.87 -1.52 34.64
C SER A 159 -14.71 -2.45 35.53
N ALA A 160 -14.44 -3.76 35.49
CA ALA A 160 -15.05 -4.80 36.34
C ALA A 160 -14.00 -5.41 37.27
#